data_AF-A0A7S2VL84-F1
#
_entry.id   AF-A0A7S2VL84-F1
#
_cell.length_a   1.000
_cell.length_b   1.000
_cell.length_c   1.000
_cell.angle_alpha   90.00
_cell.angle_beta   90.00
_cell.angle_gamma   90.00
#
_symmetry.space_group_name_H-M   'P 1'
#
loop_
_entity.id
_entity.type
_entity.pdbx_description
1 polymer ?
#
loop_
_entity_poly.entity_id
_entity_poly.type
_entity_poly.pdbx_seq_one_letter_code
_entity_poly.pdbx_strand_id
1 'polypeptide(L)'
;EAFLTGLDGRLFRMLGQRAAGAHASDEHLHRLGLEAVQLAAAATAVTWSRWWCWWLTDNRRVFLDPLSLECRNSFPSGDEGGALEVEDFSKPDKHEPTGRLQWLDWKVRLVSEEAALVAGPLARSG
;
A
#
# COMPACT_ATOMS: atom_id res chain seq x y z
N GLU A 1 7.25 25.53 -9.18
CA GLU A 1 7.07 24.15 -8.65
C GLU A 1 6.09 24.04 -7.48
N ALA A 2 5.90 25.06 -6.63
CA ALA A 2 5.01 24.97 -5.46
C ALA A 2 3.54 24.58 -5.74
N PHE A 3 3.00 24.92 -6.94
CA PHE A 3 1.63 24.56 -7.31
C PHE A 3 1.45 23.04 -7.51
N LEU A 4 2.36 22.40 -8.26
CA LEU A 4 2.29 20.95 -8.50
C LEU A 4 2.50 20.18 -7.20
N THR A 5 3.46 20.60 -6.37
CA THR A 5 3.66 20.03 -5.03
C THR A 5 2.41 20.17 -4.15
N GLY A 6 1.71 21.31 -4.21
CA GLY A 6 0.47 21.53 -3.47
C GLY A 6 -0.70 20.71 -4.00
N LEU A 7 -0.76 20.48 -5.31
CA LEU A 7 -1.76 19.64 -5.96
C LEU A 7 -1.56 18.17 -5.60
N ASP A 8 -0.33 17.66 -5.71
CA ASP A 8 0.06 16.31 -5.34
C ASP A 8 -0.28 16.04 -3.88
N GLY A 9 0.07 16.99 -3.00
CA GLY A 9 -0.24 16.91 -1.57
C GLY A 9 -1.73 16.73 -1.28
N ARG A 10 -2.61 17.44 -2.01
CA ARG A 10 -4.07 17.30 -1.86
C ARG A 10 -4.59 16.01 -2.48
N LEU A 11 -4.10 15.66 -3.67
CA LEU A 11 -4.52 14.46 -4.39
C LEU A 11 -4.24 13.20 -3.55
N PHE A 12 -3.02 13.05 -3.04
CA PHE A 12 -2.66 11.89 -2.24
C PHE A 12 -3.44 11.86 -0.92
N ARG A 13 -3.69 13.00 -0.26
CA ARG A 13 -4.55 13.01 0.92
C ARG A 13 -5.97 12.52 0.63
N MET A 14 -6.56 12.95 -0.48
CA MET A 14 -7.90 12.50 -0.91
C MET A 14 -7.92 11.01 -1.24
N LEU A 15 -6.89 10.51 -1.92
CA LEU A 15 -6.74 9.08 -2.22
C LEU A 15 -6.58 8.26 -0.94
N GLY A 16 -5.73 8.71 -0.02
CA GLY A 16 -5.56 8.06 1.28
C GLY A 16 -6.85 8.02 2.08
N GLN A 17 -7.62 9.11 2.07
CA GLN A 17 -8.92 9.17 2.75
C GLN A 17 -9.94 8.22 2.11
N ARG A 18 -9.95 8.14 0.78
CA ARG A 18 -10.84 7.24 0.04
C ARG A 18 -10.47 5.77 0.27
N ALA A 19 -9.18 5.44 0.17
CA ALA A 19 -8.71 4.07 0.28
C ALA A 19 -8.77 3.56 1.72
N ALA A 20 -8.26 4.33 2.70
CA ALA A 20 -8.24 3.90 4.09
C ALA A 20 -9.56 4.17 4.84
N GLY A 21 -10.45 4.99 4.28
CA GLY A 21 -11.76 5.29 4.86
C GLY A 21 -11.67 5.86 6.28
N ALA A 22 -12.56 5.40 7.16
CA ALA A 22 -12.63 5.82 8.56
C ALA A 22 -11.45 5.30 9.42
N HIS A 23 -10.45 4.66 8.82
CA HIS A 23 -9.38 3.96 9.53
C HIS A 23 -8.05 4.74 9.57
N ALA A 24 -7.95 5.84 8.81
CA ALA A 24 -6.76 6.68 8.78
C ALA A 24 -6.87 7.90 9.70
N SER A 25 -5.76 8.27 10.33
CA SER A 25 -5.56 9.59 10.91
C SER A 25 -5.07 10.58 9.84
N ASP A 26 -5.40 11.86 10.01
CA ASP A 26 -5.04 12.93 9.06
C ASP A 26 -3.54 13.01 8.76
N GLU A 27 -2.70 12.68 9.75
CA GLU A 27 -1.24 12.72 9.67
C GLU A 27 -0.67 11.71 8.65
N HIS A 28 -1.38 10.63 8.37
CA HIS A 28 -0.92 9.56 7.48
C HIS A 28 -1.57 9.58 6.09
N LEU A 29 -2.58 10.43 5.85
CA LEU A 29 -3.38 10.39 4.62
C LEU A 29 -2.54 10.57 3.35
N HIS A 30 -1.55 11.45 3.38
CA HIS A 30 -0.66 11.63 2.23
C HIS A 30 0.10 10.35 1.89
N ARG A 31 0.74 9.74 2.89
CA ARG A 31 1.50 8.49 2.73
C ARG A 31 0.58 7.37 2.24
N LEU A 32 -0.59 7.22 2.87
CA LEU A 32 -1.56 6.19 2.50
C LEU A 32 -2.07 6.36 1.07
N GLY A 33 -2.24 7.60 0.60
CA GLY A 33 -2.58 7.87 -0.79
C GLY A 33 -1.50 7.44 -1.77
N LEU A 34 -0.24 7.71 -1.44
CA LEU A 34 0.89 7.27 -2.25
C LEU A 34 0.99 5.74 -2.30
N GLU A 35 0.88 5.09 -1.14
CA GLU A 35 0.87 3.63 -1.03
C GLU A 35 -0.28 3.01 -1.84
N ALA A 36 -1.48 3.59 -1.77
CA ALA A 36 -2.63 3.13 -2.56
C ALA A 36 -2.37 3.22 -4.07
N VAL A 37 -1.70 4.27 -4.53
CA VAL A 37 -1.30 4.42 -5.94
C VAL A 37 -0.24 3.39 -6.34
N GLN A 38 0.75 3.13 -5.48
CA GLN A 38 1.77 2.11 -5.73
C GLN A 38 1.15 0.71 -5.81
N LEU A 39 0.24 0.39 -4.89
CA LEU A 39 -0.52 -0.86 -4.91
C LEU A 39 -1.42 -0.97 -6.14
N ALA A 40 -2.07 0.13 -6.55
CA ALA A 40 -2.89 0.15 -7.77
C ALA A 40 -2.03 -0.10 -9.02
N ALA A 41 -0.85 0.51 -9.11
CA ALA A 41 0.10 0.25 -10.18
C ALA A 41 0.57 -1.22 -10.16
N ALA A 42 0.96 -1.76 -8.99
CA ALA A 42 1.39 -3.13 -8.85
C ALA A 42 0.29 -4.15 -9.21
N ALA A 43 -0.97 -3.86 -8.87
CA ALA A 43 -2.13 -4.69 -9.19
C ALA A 43 -2.39 -4.80 -10.71
N THR A 44 -1.90 -3.86 -11.52
CA THR A 44 -1.96 -4.00 -12.99
C THR A 44 -1.01 -5.05 -13.54
N ALA A 45 0.06 -5.38 -12.80
CA ALA A 45 1.08 -6.34 -13.20
C ALA A 45 0.96 -7.69 -12.47
N VAL A 46 0.53 -7.68 -11.21
CA VAL A 46 0.38 -8.88 -10.37
C VAL A 46 -1.10 -9.16 -10.14
N THR A 47 -1.63 -10.16 -10.86
CA THR A 47 -3.08 -10.44 -10.94
C THR A 47 -3.50 -11.74 -10.25
N TRP A 48 -2.67 -12.30 -9.37
CA TRP A 48 -2.96 -13.59 -8.72
C TRP A 48 -4.09 -13.52 -7.68
N SER A 49 -4.28 -12.36 -7.05
CA SER A 49 -5.45 -12.04 -6.23
C SER A 49 -5.78 -10.55 -6.39
N ARG A 50 -7.06 -10.22 -6.27
CA ARG A 50 -7.51 -8.81 -6.24
C ARG A 50 -7.17 -8.11 -4.94
N TRP A 51 -6.97 -8.88 -3.87
CA TRP A 51 -6.85 -8.35 -2.52
C TRP A 51 -5.40 -8.21 -2.10
N TRP A 52 -5.04 -7.05 -1.59
CA TRP A 52 -3.70 -6.74 -1.09
C TRP A 52 -3.77 -6.48 0.42
N CYS A 53 -2.92 -7.19 1.16
CA CYS A 53 -2.67 -6.94 2.56
C CYS A 53 -1.98 -5.57 2.69
N TRP A 54 -2.68 -4.63 3.33
CA TRP A 54 -2.20 -3.26 3.48
C TRP A 54 -2.21 -2.82 4.95
N TRP A 55 -1.03 -2.44 5.44
CA TRP A 55 -0.84 -1.98 6.81
C TRP A 55 -1.02 -0.46 6.91
N LEU A 56 -2.16 -0.04 7.46
CA LEU A 56 -2.46 1.38 7.70
C LEU A 56 -1.60 1.95 8.84
N THR A 57 -1.36 1.13 9.86
CA THR A 57 -0.46 1.41 10.99
C THR A 57 0.29 0.13 11.36
N ASP A 58 1.19 0.18 12.34
CA ASP A 58 1.95 -1.00 12.76
C ASP A 58 1.08 -2.11 13.36
N ASN A 59 -0.11 -1.74 13.84
CA ASN A 59 -1.04 -2.66 14.50
C ASN A 59 -2.36 -2.82 13.73
N ARG A 60 -2.49 -2.19 12.56
CA ARG A 60 -3.73 -2.20 11.80
C ARG A 60 -3.48 -2.57 10.34
N ARG A 61 -3.98 -3.75 9.98
CA ARG A 61 -4.05 -4.23 8.62
C ARG A 61 -5.48 -4.17 8.09
N VAL A 62 -5.59 -3.90 6.80
CA VAL A 62 -6.81 -4.05 6.01
C VAL A 62 -6.48 -4.82 4.74
N PHE A 63 -7.51 -5.28 4.04
CA PHE A 63 -7.40 -5.86 2.70
C PHE A 63 -7.99 -4.88 1.71
N LEU A 64 -7.11 -4.33 0.85
CA LEU A 64 -7.44 -3.36 -0.18
C LEU A 64 -7.63 -4.08 -1.51
N ASP A 65 -8.70 -3.78 -2.23
CA ASP A 65 -8.76 -3.96 -3.69
C ASP A 65 -8.28 -2.65 -4.33
N PRO A 66 -7.05 -2.61 -4.89
CA PRO A 66 -6.46 -1.35 -5.34
C PRO A 66 -7.15 -0.74 -6.56
N LEU A 67 -7.88 -1.55 -7.34
CA LEU A 67 -8.55 -1.08 -8.57
C LEU A 67 -9.91 -0.45 -8.27
N SER A 68 -10.62 -0.96 -7.26
CA SER A 68 -11.89 -0.37 -6.79
C SER A 68 -11.72 0.62 -5.62
N LEU A 69 -10.53 0.63 -4.99
CA LEU A 69 -10.23 1.31 -3.73
C LEU A 69 -11.16 0.88 -2.58
N GLU A 70 -11.64 -0.37 -2.62
CA GLU A 70 -12.44 -0.95 -1.55
C GLU A 70 -11.53 -1.55 -0.47
N CYS A 71 -11.80 -1.22 0.79
CA CYS A 71 -11.11 -1.81 1.94
C CYS A 71 -12.06 -2.63 2.80
N ARG A 72 -11.54 -3.72 3.35
CA ARG A 72 -12.24 -4.52 4.36
C ARG A 72 -11.30 -5.06 5.43
N ASN A 73 -11.89 -5.39 6.57
CA ASN A 73 -11.14 -5.92 7.72
C ASN A 73 -11.05 -7.45 7.73
N SER A 74 -11.86 -8.15 6.93
CA SER A 74 -11.90 -9.61 6.89
C SER A 74 -11.01 -10.17 5.79
N PHE A 75 -10.31 -11.27 6.08
CA PHE A 75 -9.44 -11.93 5.13
C PHE A 75 -10.21 -12.53 3.93
N PRO A 76 -9.73 -12.35 2.69
CA PRO A 76 -10.23 -13.06 1.50
C PRO A 76 -9.98 -14.57 1.55
N SER A 77 -11.00 -15.31 1.94
CA SER A 77 -10.95 -16.78 1.98
C SER A 77 -11.80 -17.42 0.88
N GLY A 78 -11.62 -18.72 0.67
CA GLY A 78 -12.40 -19.49 -0.30
C GLY A 78 -12.19 -19.02 -1.74
N ASP A 79 -13.29 -18.76 -2.43
CA ASP A 79 -13.31 -18.41 -3.86
C ASP A 79 -12.64 -17.06 -4.20
N GLU A 80 -12.32 -16.25 -3.19
CA GLU A 80 -11.61 -14.99 -3.38
C GLU A 80 -10.09 -15.14 -3.51
N GLY A 81 -9.56 -16.34 -3.26
CA GLY A 81 -8.18 -16.70 -3.63
C GLY A 81 -7.07 -16.20 -2.69
N GLY A 82 -7.39 -15.65 -1.52
CA GLY A 82 -6.37 -15.13 -0.59
C GLY A 82 -6.01 -13.66 -0.82
N ALA A 83 -4.95 -13.19 -0.15
CA ALA A 83 -4.43 -11.83 -0.27
C ALA A 83 -2.95 -11.81 -0.66
N LEU A 84 -2.54 -10.81 -1.43
CA LEU A 84 -1.15 -10.52 -1.73
C LEU A 84 -0.53 -9.74 -0.56
N GLU A 85 0.55 -10.26 -0.01
CA GLU A 85 1.37 -9.57 0.99
C GLU A 85 2.67 -9.09 0.35
N VAL A 86 3.08 -7.87 0.70
CA VAL A 86 4.27 -7.21 0.18
C VAL A 86 5.34 -7.13 1.26
N GLU A 87 6.53 -7.61 0.93
CA GLU A 87 7.77 -7.33 1.64
C GLU A 87 8.54 -6.26 0.84
N ASP A 88 8.76 -5.10 1.45
CA ASP A 88 9.33 -3.93 0.79
C ASP A 88 10.85 -3.87 1.03
N PHE A 89 11.62 -3.98 -0.06
CA PHE A 89 13.08 -3.86 -0.09
C PHE A 89 13.52 -2.58 -0.82
N SER A 90 12.61 -1.63 -1.01
CA SER A 90 12.89 -0.36 -1.65
C SER A 90 14.01 0.38 -0.93
N LYS A 91 14.77 1.17 -1.67
CA LYS A 91 15.91 1.90 -1.10
C LYS A 91 16.13 3.22 -1.82
N PRO A 92 16.60 4.27 -1.12
CA PRO A 92 17.01 5.50 -1.76
C PRO A 92 18.03 5.25 -2.87
N ASP A 93 17.87 5.94 -4.00
CA ASP A 93 18.88 5.90 -5.06
C ASP A 93 20.11 6.70 -4.65
N LYS A 94 21.20 6.00 -4.33
CA LYS A 94 22.47 6.61 -3.88
C LYS A 94 23.12 7.50 -4.94
N HIS A 95 22.72 7.34 -6.20
CA HIS A 95 23.26 8.14 -7.31
C HIS A 95 22.41 9.38 -7.61
N GLU A 96 21.29 9.57 -6.91
CA GLU A 96 20.39 10.69 -7.11
C GLU A 96 20.63 11.79 -6.05
N PRO A 97 21.07 12.99 -6.46
CA PRO A 97 21.56 14.01 -5.52
C PRO A 97 20.46 14.72 -4.72
N THR A 98 19.19 14.64 -5.12
CA THR A 98 18.07 15.26 -4.39
C THR A 98 17.48 14.37 -3.30
N GLY A 99 17.84 13.08 -3.26
CA GLY A 99 17.29 12.09 -2.34
C GLY A 99 15.80 11.79 -2.57
N ARG A 100 15.25 12.18 -3.72
CA ARG A 100 13.83 12.06 -4.06
C ARG A 100 13.52 10.81 -4.86
N LEU A 101 14.51 10.24 -5.56
CA LEU A 101 14.32 8.97 -6.25
C LEU A 101 14.62 7.78 -5.33
N GLN A 102 13.78 6.77 -5.44
CA GLN A 102 13.91 5.50 -4.73
C GLN A 102 13.82 4.36 -5.74
N TRP A 103 14.64 3.33 -5.53
CA TRP A 103 14.45 2.04 -6.16
C TRP A 103 13.25 1.37 -5.51
N LEU A 104 12.24 1.02 -6.31
CA LEU A 104 11.11 0.23 -5.87
C LEU A 104 11.45 -1.25 -6.04
N ASP A 105 11.53 -2.00 -4.94
CA ASP A 105 11.85 -3.43 -4.96
C ASP A 105 10.91 -4.17 -4.00
N TRP A 106 9.93 -4.86 -4.56
CA TRP A 106 8.88 -5.53 -3.79
C TRP A 106 8.92 -7.03 -4.03
N LYS A 107 8.94 -7.78 -2.93
CA LYS A 107 8.67 -9.21 -2.96
C LYS A 107 7.22 -9.44 -2.58
N VAL A 108 6.44 -9.87 -3.56
CA VAL A 108 5.00 -10.11 -3.42
C VAL A 108 4.76 -11.60 -3.26
N ARG A 109 3.98 -12.00 -2.25
CA ARG A 109 3.55 -13.39 -2.05
C ARG A 109 2.04 -13.50 -1.95
N LEU A 110 1.47 -14.54 -2.54
CA LEU A 110 0.08 -14.90 -2.32
C LEU A 110 -0.05 -15.66 -0.99
N VAL A 111 -0.94 -15.20 -0.14
CA VAL A 111 -1.27 -15.83 1.13
C VAL A 111 -2.70 -16.33 1.06
N SER A 112 -2.88 -17.65 1.14
CA SER A 112 -4.19 -18.30 1.01
C SER A 112 -4.94 -18.45 2.35
N GLU A 113 -4.24 -18.28 3.48
CA GLU A 113 -4.80 -18.42 4.82
C GLU A 113 -4.35 -17.27 5.72
N GLU A 114 -5.27 -16.69 6.48
CA GLU A 114 -4.99 -15.50 7.33
C GLU A 114 -3.88 -15.76 8.36
N ALA A 115 -3.82 -16.97 8.91
CA ALA A 115 -2.81 -17.37 9.90
C ALA A 115 -1.38 -17.37 9.35
N ALA A 116 -1.20 -17.40 8.03
CA ALA A 116 0.10 -17.38 7.37
C ALA A 116 0.59 -15.95 7.04
N LEU A 117 -0.19 -14.92 7.33
CA LEU A 117 0.24 -13.52 7.22
C LEU A 117 1.29 -13.19 8.29
N VAL A 118 2.18 -12.25 7.98
CA VAL A 118 3.15 -11.77 8.97
C VAL A 118 2.41 -10.98 10.06
N ALA A 119 2.92 -11.07 11.29
CA ALA A 119 2.32 -10.48 12.48
C ALA A 119 2.34 -8.94 12.50
N GLY A 120 3.20 -8.31 11.68
CA GLY A 120 3.36 -6.87 11.62
C GLY A 120 3.89 -6.42 10.26
N PRO A 121 4.02 -5.10 10.03
CA PRO A 121 4.65 -4.60 8.81
C PRO A 121 6.10 -5.11 8.75
N LEU A 122 6.46 -5.73 7.62
CA LEU A 122 7.85 -6.05 7.32
C LEU A 122 8.64 -4.75 7.20
N ALA A 123 9.85 -4.71 7.76
CA ALA A 123 10.63 -3.50 8.00
C ALA A 123 10.60 -2.56 6.80
N ARG A 124 9.83 -1.48 6.95
CA ARG A 124 9.69 -0.41 5.95
C ARG A 124 10.95 0.42 6.08
N SER A 125 11.89 0.29 5.16
CA SER A 125 13.09 1.12 5.12
C SER A 125 12.66 2.59 5.11
N GLY A 126 12.87 3.28 6.23
CA GLY A 126 12.73 4.74 6.37
C GLY A 126 13.89 5.48 5.74
#